data_AF-A0A920SQ78-F1
#
_entry.id   AF-A0A920SQ78-F1
#
_cell.length_a   1.000
_cell.length_b   1.000
_cell.length_c   1.000
_cell.angle_alpha   90.00
_cell.angle_beta   90.00
_cell.angle_gamma   90.00
#
_symmetry.space_group_name_H-M   'P 1'
#
loop_
_entity.id
_entity.type
_entity.pdbx_description
1 polymer ?
#
loop_
_entity_poly.entity_id
_entity_poly.type
_entity_poly.pdbx_seq_one_letter_code
_entity_poly.pdbx_strand_id
1 'polypeptide(L)'
;MGPYRLQYELQQLMQDKAGIAREEDGLAEASDELQRLKTRAQAMGTSGSREYNPGWHTTLDLQNLITVAEAVVMASHARKESRGAHSRLDYLDKDPEWGTVNLVLKKGHDGEMELRREGIPEIPKELRKIIEEQG
;
A
#
# COMPACT_ATOMS: atom_id res chain seq x y z
N MET A 1 -7.66 -1.21 -24.45
CA MET A 1 -7.62 -0.22 -23.34
C MET A 1 -6.18 0.22 -23.18
N GLY A 2 -5.89 1.52 -23.10
CA GLY A 2 -4.50 2.02 -23.00
C GLY A 2 -4.00 2.12 -21.55
N PRO A 3 -2.67 2.14 -21.34
CA PRO A 3 -2.04 2.14 -20.02
C PRO A 3 -2.43 3.33 -19.13
N TYR A 4 -2.58 4.52 -19.71
CA TYR A 4 -3.00 5.71 -18.95
C TYR A 4 -4.35 5.57 -18.27
N ARG A 5 -5.30 4.89 -18.92
CA ARG A 5 -6.62 4.69 -18.32
C ARG A 5 -6.55 3.75 -17.13
N LEU A 6 -5.75 2.68 -17.22
CA LEU A 6 -5.60 1.74 -16.10
C LEU A 6 -4.86 2.41 -14.92
N GLN A 7 -3.88 3.27 -15.23
CA GLN A 7 -3.20 4.07 -14.22
C GLN A 7 -4.16 5.02 -13.50
N TYR A 8 -5.05 5.67 -14.25
CA TYR A 8 -6.09 6.52 -13.67
C TYR A 8 -7.06 5.72 -12.78
N GLU A 9 -7.50 4.54 -13.22
CA GLU A 9 -8.36 3.66 -12.42
C GLU A 9 -7.68 3.23 -11.11
N LEU A 10 -6.39 2.89 -11.14
CA LEU A 10 -5.61 2.59 -9.94
C LEU A 10 -5.54 3.80 -8.99
N GLN A 11 -5.32 5.01 -9.53
CA GLN A 11 -5.25 6.23 -8.73
C GLN A 11 -6.60 6.54 -8.06
N GLN A 12 -7.71 6.40 -8.77
CA GLN A 12 -9.05 6.58 -8.20
C GLN A 12 -9.33 5.55 -7.11
N LEU A 13 -9.05 4.27 -7.36
CA LEU A 13 -9.23 3.22 -6.37
C LEU A 13 -8.48 3.53 -5.06
N MET A 14 -7.19 3.87 -5.17
CA MET A 14 -6.37 4.16 -3.99
C MET A 14 -6.81 5.44 -3.27
N GLN A 15 -7.25 6.47 -4.01
CA GLN A 15 -7.79 7.69 -3.43
C GLN A 15 -9.08 7.42 -2.64
N ASP A 16 -10.00 6.66 -3.23
CA ASP A 16 -11.34 6.45 -2.67
C ASP A 16 -11.33 5.47 -1.50
N LYS A 17 -10.47 4.44 -1.56
CA LYS A 17 -10.53 3.30 -0.63
C LYS A 17 -9.33 3.15 0.29
N ALA A 18 -8.19 3.75 -0.07
CA ALA A 18 -6.95 3.69 0.70
C ALA A 18 -6.35 5.08 0.99
N GLY A 19 -7.18 6.13 0.90
CA GLY A 19 -6.82 7.53 1.16
C GLY A 19 -6.52 7.85 2.63
N ILE A 20 -6.81 9.09 3.06
CA ILE A 20 -6.52 9.54 4.44
C ILE A 20 -7.32 8.75 5.47
N ALA A 21 -8.63 8.61 5.24
CA ALA A 21 -9.54 7.86 6.08
C ALA A 21 -9.85 6.51 5.43
N ARG A 22 -9.82 5.44 6.22
CA ARG A 22 -9.98 4.05 5.76
C ARG A 22 -10.94 3.31 6.67
N GLU A 23 -11.58 2.27 6.16
CA GLU A 23 -12.49 1.37 6.88
C GLU A 23 -12.38 -0.05 6.32
N GLU A 24 -12.78 -1.07 7.08
CA GLU A 24 -12.61 -2.49 6.70
C GLU A 24 -13.19 -2.79 5.31
N ASP A 25 -14.46 -2.43 5.06
CA ASP A 25 -15.15 -2.76 3.81
C ASP A 25 -14.47 -2.11 2.60
N GLY A 26 -14.07 -0.84 2.72
CA GLY A 26 -13.36 -0.13 1.66
C GLY A 26 -12.00 -0.76 1.34
N LEU A 27 -11.26 -1.18 2.37
CA LEU A 27 -9.97 -1.84 2.18
C LEU A 27 -10.11 -3.26 1.57
N ALA A 28 -11.15 -3.99 1.95
CA ALA A 28 -11.48 -5.29 1.35
C ALA A 28 -11.81 -5.13 -0.13
N GLU A 29 -12.67 -4.17 -0.49
CA GLU A 29 -12.99 -3.84 -1.89
C GLU A 29 -11.74 -3.44 -2.68
N ALA A 30 -10.84 -2.63 -2.08
CA ALA A 30 -9.59 -2.23 -2.71
C ALA A 30 -8.69 -3.44 -3.02
N SER A 31 -8.60 -4.41 -2.11
CA SER A 31 -7.83 -5.64 -2.30
C SER A 31 -8.34 -6.41 -3.53
N ASP A 32 -9.66 -6.58 -3.62
CA ASP A 32 -10.30 -7.32 -4.73
C ASP A 32 -10.15 -6.60 -6.08
N GLU A 33 -10.32 -5.28 -6.11
CA GLU A 33 -10.11 -4.48 -7.32
C GLU A 33 -8.65 -4.45 -7.76
N LEU A 34 -7.69 -4.43 -6.82
CA LEU A 34 -6.27 -4.52 -7.16
C LEU A 34 -5.94 -5.84 -7.86
N GLN A 35 -6.53 -6.97 -7.48
CA GLN A 35 -6.33 -8.24 -8.19
C GLN A 35 -6.87 -8.18 -9.64
N ARG A 36 -8.01 -7.51 -9.84
CA ARG A 36 -8.55 -7.28 -11.19
C ARG A 36 -7.64 -6.37 -12.02
N LEU A 37 -7.15 -5.27 -11.43
CA LEU A 37 -6.22 -4.36 -12.09
C LEU A 37 -4.90 -5.04 -12.43
N LYS A 38 -4.36 -5.87 -11.54
CA LYS A 38 -3.14 -6.67 -11.75
C LYS A 38 -3.27 -7.58 -12.97
N THR A 39 -4.37 -8.33 -13.05
CA THR A 39 -4.65 -9.22 -14.18
C THR A 39 -4.72 -8.44 -15.49
N ARG A 40 -5.40 -7.28 -15.49
CA ARG A 40 -5.52 -6.42 -16.68
C ARG A 40 -4.18 -5.78 -17.08
N ALA A 41 -3.35 -5.41 -16.11
CA ALA A 41 -2.02 -4.84 -16.33
C ALA A 41 -1.05 -5.87 -16.93
N GLN A 42 -1.14 -7.15 -16.51
CA GLN A 42 -0.33 -8.24 -17.06
C GLN A 42 -0.63 -8.51 -18.54
N ALA A 43 -1.90 -8.38 -18.94
CA ALA A 43 -2.33 -8.53 -20.33
C ALA A 43 -2.13 -7.25 -21.18
N MET A 44 -1.55 -6.19 -20.60
CA MET A 44 -1.47 -4.89 -21.25
C MET A 44 -0.28 -4.78 -22.19
N GLY A 45 -0.53 -4.17 -23.35
CA GLY A 45 0.50 -3.74 -24.30
C GLY A 45 0.26 -2.31 -24.75
N THR A 46 1.28 -1.74 -25.39
CA THR A 46 1.19 -0.43 -26.03
C THR A 46 1.47 -0.55 -27.53
N SER A 47 0.95 0.39 -28.31
CA SER A 47 1.29 0.59 -29.71
C SER A 47 2.31 1.73 -29.87
N GLY A 48 2.84 1.93 -31.07
CA GLY A 48 3.70 3.07 -31.42
C GLY A 48 5.15 2.68 -31.70
N SER A 49 6.00 3.69 -31.92
CA SER A 49 7.42 3.50 -32.21
C SER A 49 8.16 2.89 -31.02
N ARG A 50 9.32 2.28 -31.30
CA ARG A 50 10.30 1.88 -30.28
C ARG A 50 11.13 3.06 -29.79
N GLU A 51 11.24 4.12 -30.60
CA GLU A 51 11.89 5.36 -30.23
C GLU A 51 10.97 6.12 -29.26
N TYR A 52 11.44 6.29 -28.02
CA TYR A 52 10.76 6.97 -26.92
C TYR A 52 9.22 6.78 -26.89
N ASN A 53 8.77 5.75 -26.16
CA ASN A 53 7.37 5.38 -26.08
C ASN A 53 6.82 5.56 -24.65
N PRO A 54 6.20 6.71 -24.34
CA PRO A 54 5.58 6.95 -23.04
C PRO A 54 4.56 5.89 -22.62
N GLY A 55 3.80 5.34 -23.57
CA GLY A 55 2.83 4.28 -23.26
C GLY A 55 3.53 2.98 -22.83
N TRP A 56 4.70 2.69 -23.38
CA TRP A 56 5.51 1.54 -22.97
C TRP A 56 6.03 1.72 -21.55
N HIS A 57 6.58 2.90 -21.24
CA HIS A 57 7.02 3.24 -19.89
C HIS A 57 5.89 3.10 -18.87
N THR A 58 4.71 3.67 -19.15
CA THR A 58 3.55 3.53 -18.25
C THR A 58 3.10 2.08 -18.09
N THR A 59 3.19 1.25 -19.14
CA THR A 59 2.84 -0.18 -19.05
C THR A 59 3.77 -0.92 -18.09
N LEU A 60 5.06 -0.61 -18.10
CA LEU A 60 6.03 -1.19 -17.16
C LEU A 60 5.79 -0.67 -15.74
N ASP A 61 5.60 0.64 -15.58
CA ASP A 61 5.41 1.28 -14.28
C ASP A 61 4.14 0.78 -13.57
N LEU A 62 3.08 0.46 -14.33
CA LEU A 62 1.83 -0.06 -13.78
C LEU A 62 2.03 -1.31 -12.92
N GLN A 63 2.91 -2.22 -13.31
CA GLN A 63 3.17 -3.44 -12.53
C GLN A 63 3.80 -3.12 -11.17
N ASN A 64 4.68 -2.12 -11.14
CA ASN A 64 5.33 -1.65 -9.92
C ASN A 64 4.35 -0.89 -9.02
N LEU A 65 3.55 0.01 -9.62
CA LEU A 65 2.53 0.78 -8.91
C LEU A 65 1.50 -0.13 -8.25
N ILE A 66 1.02 -1.16 -8.97
CA ILE A 66 0.06 -2.13 -8.41
C ILE A 66 0.71 -2.93 -7.27
N THR A 67 1.97 -3.36 -7.41
CA THR A 67 2.67 -4.09 -6.33
C THR A 67 2.77 -3.25 -5.05
N VAL A 68 3.07 -1.95 -5.17
CA VAL A 68 3.13 -1.04 -4.02
C VAL A 68 1.73 -0.79 -3.45
N ALA A 69 0.72 -0.62 -4.31
CA ALA A 69 -0.67 -0.45 -3.88
C ALA A 69 -1.18 -1.67 -3.09
N GLU A 70 -0.92 -2.90 -3.56
CA GLU A 70 -1.21 -4.14 -2.83
C GLU A 70 -0.57 -4.14 -1.45
N ALA A 71 0.70 -3.73 -1.36
CA ALA A 71 1.40 -3.66 -0.08
C ALA A 71 0.74 -2.67 0.90
N VAL A 72 0.37 -1.48 0.41
CA VAL A 72 -0.29 -0.45 1.23
C VAL A 72 -1.65 -0.94 1.72
N VAL A 73 -2.50 -1.46 0.82
CA VAL A 73 -3.83 -1.96 1.19
C VAL A 73 -3.73 -3.10 2.19
N MET A 74 -2.86 -4.08 1.96
CA MET A 74 -2.67 -5.22 2.86
C MET A 74 -2.18 -4.78 4.25
N ALA A 75 -1.23 -3.84 4.32
CA ALA A 75 -0.76 -3.28 5.58
C ALA A 75 -1.87 -2.52 6.31
N SER A 76 -2.62 -1.67 5.59
CA SER A 76 -3.71 -0.88 6.15
C SER A 76 -4.88 -1.74 6.62
N HIS A 77 -5.17 -2.84 5.93
CA HIS A 77 -6.21 -3.78 6.31
C HIS A 77 -5.82 -4.57 7.57
N ALA A 78 -4.55 -5.01 7.65
CA ALA A 78 -4.05 -5.75 8.81
C ALA A 78 -3.94 -4.89 10.08
N ARG A 79 -3.53 -3.61 9.96
CA ARG A 79 -3.33 -2.70 11.09
C ARG A 79 -4.65 -2.06 11.56
N LYS A 80 -5.22 -2.64 12.62
CA LYS A 80 -6.49 -2.24 13.24
C LYS A 80 -6.26 -1.22 14.38
N GLU A 81 -5.74 -0.04 14.03
CA GLU A 81 -5.63 1.14 14.91
C GLU A 81 -5.55 2.41 14.06
N SER A 82 -5.53 3.58 14.71
CA SER A 82 -5.19 4.85 14.07
C SER A 82 -3.92 5.46 14.67
N ARG A 83 -2.91 5.71 13.84
CA ARG A 83 -1.61 6.28 14.24
C ARG A 83 -0.94 7.01 13.08
N GLY A 84 -0.58 8.28 13.30
CA GLY A 84 0.13 9.09 12.31
C GLY A 84 -0.70 9.28 11.04
N ALA A 85 -0.14 8.93 9.88
CA ALA A 85 -0.85 9.00 8.58
C ALA A 85 -1.78 7.80 8.31
N HIS A 86 -1.88 6.85 9.24
CA HIS A 86 -2.83 5.73 9.16
C HIS A 86 -4.04 6.00 10.04
N SER A 87 -5.18 6.32 9.42
CA SER A 87 -6.44 6.60 10.13
C SER A 87 -7.53 5.61 9.69
N ARG A 88 -7.99 4.80 10.64
CA ARG A 88 -9.07 3.83 10.50
C ARG A 88 -10.32 4.38 11.21
N LEU A 89 -11.38 4.66 10.46
CA LEU A 89 -12.64 5.20 11.01
C LEU A 89 -13.34 4.19 11.94
N ASP A 90 -13.06 2.91 11.72
CA ASP A 90 -13.53 1.76 12.49
C ASP A 90 -12.58 1.37 13.65
N TYR A 91 -11.38 1.97 13.73
CA TYR A 91 -10.40 1.79 14.83
C TYR A 91 -9.70 3.12 15.15
N LEU A 92 -10.41 4.01 15.86
CA LEU A 92 -9.99 5.40 16.08
C LEU A 92 -8.80 5.57 17.04
N ASP A 93 -8.63 4.63 17.97
CA ASP A 93 -7.61 4.71 19.01
C ASP A 93 -6.31 4.02 18.60
N LYS A 94 -5.23 4.38 19.30
CA LYS A 94 -3.94 3.68 19.22
C LYS A 94 -4.03 2.39 20.02
N ASP A 95 -3.55 1.30 19.45
CA ASP A 95 -3.35 0.04 20.16
C ASP A 95 -1.90 -0.03 20.67
N PRO A 96 -1.66 -0.33 21.96
CA PRO A 96 -0.32 -0.53 22.49
C PRO A 96 0.48 -1.61 21.75
N GLU A 97 -0.15 -2.72 21.34
CA GLU A 97 0.53 -3.82 20.63
C GLU A 97 1.07 -3.33 19.29
N TRP A 98 0.26 -2.62 18.51
CA TRP A 98 0.67 -2.04 17.23
C TRP A 98 1.81 -1.03 17.37
N GLY A 99 1.96 -0.40 18.54
CA GLY A 99 3.07 0.49 18.86
C GLY A 99 4.43 -0.21 19.00
N THR A 100 4.46 -1.54 19.06
CA THR A 100 5.70 -2.32 19.27
C THR A 100 6.18 -3.06 18.03
N VAL A 101 5.42 -2.99 16.93
CA VAL A 101 5.71 -3.75 15.71
C VAL A 101 5.62 -2.90 14.44
N ASN A 102 6.51 -3.20 13.51
CA ASN A 102 6.42 -2.80 12.11
C ASN A 102 5.71 -3.89 11.30
N LEU A 103 4.93 -3.48 10.30
CA LEU A 103 4.47 -4.39 9.26
C LEU A 103 5.50 -4.38 8.13
N VAL A 104 6.08 -5.54 7.85
CA VAL A 104 7.02 -5.74 6.76
C VAL A 104 6.34 -6.59 5.70
N LEU A 105 6.34 -6.08 4.48
CA LEU A 105 5.72 -6.74 3.34
C LEU A 105 6.77 -7.08 2.30
N LYS A 106 6.66 -8.29 1.74
CA LYS A 106 7.58 -8.81 0.74
C LYS A 106 6.78 -9.52 -0.34
N LYS A 107 7.15 -9.29 -1.60
CA LYS A 107 6.63 -10.10 -2.71
C LYS A 107 7.38 -11.43 -2.75
N GLY A 108 6.65 -12.53 -2.61
CA GLY A 108 7.13 -13.90 -2.73
C GLY A 108 7.55 -14.24 -4.16
N HIS A 109 8.21 -15.39 -4.31
CA HIS A 109 8.65 -15.89 -5.62
C HIS A 109 7.47 -16.33 -6.52
N ASP A 110 6.34 -16.64 -5.91
CA ASP A 110 5.05 -16.91 -6.57
C ASP A 110 4.33 -15.64 -7.05
N GLY A 111 4.84 -14.46 -6.67
CA GLY A 111 4.25 -13.17 -7.01
C GLY A 111 3.17 -12.69 -6.05
N GLU A 112 2.92 -13.44 -4.98
CA GLU A 112 2.00 -13.07 -3.90
C GLU A 112 2.69 -12.22 -2.84
N MET A 113 1.91 -11.42 -2.12
CA MET A 113 2.43 -10.56 -1.05
C MET A 113 2.37 -11.27 0.29
N GLU A 114 3.50 -11.35 0.97
CA GLU A 114 3.64 -11.87 2.32
C GLU A 114 3.74 -10.70 3.31
N LEU A 115 2.96 -10.75 4.39
CA LEU A 115 3.01 -9.80 5.49
C LEU A 115 3.54 -10.47 6.75
N ARG A 116 4.53 -9.82 7.39
CA ARG A 116 5.05 -10.22 8.69
C ARG A 116 5.10 -9.05 9.66
N ARG A 117 4.93 -9.33 10.94
CA ARG A 117 5.15 -8.37 12.03
C ARG A 117 6.59 -8.51 12.51
N GLU A 118 7.31 -7.40 12.56
CA GLU A 118 8.65 -7.35 13.14
C GLU A 118 8.67 -6.43 14.35
N GLY A 119 9.23 -6.90 15.46
CA GLY A 119 9.39 -6.08 16.65
C GLY A 119 10.25 -4.85 16.38
N ILE A 120 9.81 -3.70 16.89
CA ILE A 120 10.60 -2.48 16.84
C ILE A 120 11.72 -2.62 17.88
N PRO A 121 12.99 -2.36 17.51
CA PRO A 121 14.09 -2.42 18.45
C PRO A 121 13.90 -1.41 19.59
N GLU A 122 14.43 -1.72 20.77
CA GLU A 122 14.36 -0.81 21.89
C GLU A 122 14.99 0.53 21.54
N ILE A 123 14.27 1.61 21.88
CA ILE A 123 14.78 2.97 21.71
C ILE A 123 16.03 3.12 22.59
N PRO A 124 17.18 3.55 22.03
CA PRO A 124 18.36 3.89 22.82
C PRO A 124 18.02 4.81 23.99
N LYS A 125 18.63 4.59 25.15
CA LYS A 125 18.29 5.27 26.41
C LYS A 125 18.34 6.79 26.29
N GLU A 126 19.28 7.29 25.51
CA GLU A 126 19.51 8.70 25.23
C GLU A 126 18.31 9.34 24.52
N LEU A 127 17.75 8.65 23.52
CA LEU A 127 16.57 9.12 22.78
C LEU A 127 15.31 9.01 23.61
N ARG A 128 15.18 7.98 24.44
CA ARG A 128 14.05 7.82 25.36
C ARG A 128 13.95 8.99 26.34
N LYS A 129 15.09 9.42 26.89
CA LYS A 129 15.17 10.58 27.78
C LYS A 129 14.71 11.87 27.12
N ILE A 130 15.07 12.09 25.85
CA ILE A 130 14.63 13.27 25.09
C ILE A 130 13.10 13.26 24.89
N ILE A 131 12.52 12.10 24.57
CA ILE A 131 11.06 11.96 24.40
C ILE A 131 10.33 12.24 25.71
N GLU A 132 10.84 11.75 26.85
CA GLU A 132 10.24 11.98 28.17
C GLU A 132 10.39 13.43 28.65
N GLU A 133 11.44 14.13 28.24
CA GLU A 133 11.68 15.54 28.59
C GLU A 133 10.90 16.53 27.69
N GLN A 134 10.49 16.14 26.48
CA GLN A 134 9.90 17.02 25.47
C GLN A 134 8.48 16.63 24.99
N GLY A 135 7.99 15.44 25.34
CA GLY A 135 6.67 14.92 24.96
C GLY A 135 5.60 15.12 26.03
#